data_AF-A0A3D3BFW8-F1
#
_entry.id   AF-A0A3D3BFW8-F1
#
_cell.length_a   1.000
_cell.length_b   1.000
_cell.length_c   1.000
_cell.angle_alpha   90.00
_cell.angle_beta   90.00
_cell.angle_gamma   90.00
#
_symmetry.space_group_name_H-M   'P 1'
#
loop_
_entity.id
_entity.type
_entity.pdbx_description
1 polymer ?
#
loop_
_entity_poly.entity_id
_entity_poly.type
_entity_poly.pdbx_seq_one_letter_code
_entity_poly.pdbx_strand_id
1 'polypeptide(L)'
;MIDILAPKPLDKAIGARRETLQHLDCLNRQIAAHAGRQAITVKVRSRARRRSGFRLYPQDLADRVAFERWAELDTLGHLLAFQEQMIDALEHCGDAPASSVAG
;
A
#
# COMPACT_ATOMS: atom_id res chain seq x y z
N MET A 1 -20.57 -31.72 -15.01
CA MET A 1 -20.87 -30.29 -15.29
C MET A 1 -20.48 -29.50 -14.06
N ILE A 2 -19.63 -28.50 -14.27
CA ILE A 2 -19.19 -27.46 -13.34
C ILE A 2 -18.35 -27.95 -12.15
N ASP A 3 -17.07 -28.22 -12.41
CA ASP A 3 -16.05 -27.89 -11.40
C ASP A 3 -16.09 -26.38 -11.26
N ILE A 4 -16.83 -25.90 -10.25
CA ILE A 4 -16.77 -24.52 -9.80
C ILE A 4 -15.32 -24.36 -9.37
N LEU A 5 -14.52 -23.80 -10.26
CA LEU A 5 -13.09 -23.60 -10.14
C LEU A 5 -12.87 -22.59 -9.01
N ALA A 6 -13.07 -23.03 -7.76
CA ALA A 6 -12.63 -22.29 -6.60
C ALA A 6 -11.13 -22.07 -6.83
N PRO A 7 -10.68 -20.81 -6.99
CA PRO A 7 -9.28 -20.57 -7.30
C PRO A 7 -8.46 -21.23 -6.20
N LYS A 8 -7.39 -21.93 -6.59
CA LYS A 8 -6.52 -22.60 -5.63
C LYS A 8 -6.11 -21.56 -4.58
N PRO A 9 -5.96 -21.93 -3.30
CA PRO A 9 -5.62 -20.99 -2.24
C PRO A 9 -4.46 -20.05 -2.59
N LEU A 10 -3.49 -20.54 -3.37
CA LEU A 10 -2.37 -19.78 -3.92
C LEU A 10 -2.80 -18.71 -4.93
N ASP A 11 -3.69 -19.02 -5.88
CA ASP A 11 -4.20 -18.04 -6.86
C ASP A 11 -4.93 -16.88 -6.17
N LYS A 12 -5.68 -17.18 -5.10
CA LYS A 12 -6.35 -16.16 -4.28
C LYS A 12 -5.33 -15.28 -3.54
N ALA A 13 -4.29 -15.90 -2.97
CA ALA A 13 -3.23 -15.17 -2.27
C ALA A 13 -2.44 -14.24 -3.22
N ILE A 14 -2.11 -14.72 -4.42
CA ILE A 14 -1.45 -13.94 -5.47
C ILE A 14 -2.35 -12.77 -5.93
N GLY A 15 -3.65 -13.03 -6.11
CA GLY A 15 -4.65 -12.00 -6.43
C GLY A 15 -4.68 -10.90 -5.37
N ALA A 16 -4.82 -11.26 -4.10
CA ALA A 16 -4.84 -10.33 -2.98
C ALA A 16 -3.54 -9.50 -2.89
N ARG A 17 -2.37 -10.14 -3.09
CA ARG A 17 -1.07 -9.45 -3.16
C ARG A 17 -1.04 -8.40 -4.26
N ARG A 18 -1.55 -8.72 -5.45
CA ARG A 18 -1.59 -7.79 -6.58
C ARG A 18 -2.48 -6.58 -6.29
N GLU A 19 -3.62 -6.80 -5.67
CA GLU A 19 -4.54 -5.71 -5.28
C GLU A 19 -3.91 -4.80 -4.23
N THR A 20 -3.26 -5.35 -3.20
CA THR A 20 -2.55 -4.58 -2.17
C THR A 20 -1.42 -3.75 -2.79
N LEU A 21 -0.65 -4.31 -3.73
CA LEU A 21 0.40 -3.58 -4.45
C LEU A 21 -0.15 -2.44 -5.33
N GLN A 22 -1.27 -2.66 -6.02
CA GLN A 22 -1.93 -1.61 -6.80
C GLN A 22 -2.43 -0.48 -5.91
N HIS A 23 -2.97 -0.81 -4.74
CA HIS A 23 -3.43 0.17 -3.78
C HIS A 23 -2.26 1.01 -3.24
N LEU A 24 -1.12 0.39 -2.93
CA LEU A 24 0.11 1.08 -2.56
C LEU A 24 0.63 2.02 -3.65
N ASP A 25 0.64 1.58 -4.92
CA ASP A 25 1.05 2.44 -6.04
C ASP A 25 0.11 3.66 -6.17
N CYS A 26 -1.20 3.46 -6.01
CA CYS A 26 -2.17 4.55 -6.00
C CYS A 26 -1.89 5.56 -4.88
N LEU A 27 -1.68 5.08 -3.64
CA LEU A 27 -1.37 5.95 -2.51
C LEU A 27 -0.06 6.73 -2.73
N ASN A 28 0.98 6.07 -3.23
CA ASN A 28 2.26 6.72 -3.56
C ASN A 28 2.08 7.83 -4.60
N ARG A 29 1.31 7.59 -5.67
CA ARG A 29 1.00 8.62 -6.67
C ARG A 29 0.23 9.78 -6.06
N GLN A 30 -0.73 9.51 -5.17
CA GLN A 30 -1.47 10.57 -4.50
C GLN A 30 -0.59 11.37 -3.53
N ILE A 31 0.35 10.74 -2.83
CA ILE A 31 1.34 11.41 -1.98
C ILE A 31 2.20 12.34 -2.84
N ALA A 32 2.78 11.82 -3.92
CA ALA A 32 3.59 12.61 -4.84
C ALA A 32 2.81 13.79 -5.43
N ALA A 33 1.57 13.57 -5.87
CA ALA A 33 0.71 14.64 -6.39
C ALA A 33 0.36 15.68 -5.32
N HIS A 34 0.10 15.26 -4.08
CA HIS A 34 -0.18 16.18 -2.98
C HIS A 34 1.07 16.99 -2.61
N ALA A 35 2.24 16.36 -2.48
CA ALA A 35 3.51 17.03 -2.24
C ALA A 35 3.83 18.05 -3.35
N GLY A 36 3.57 17.71 -4.61
CA GLY A 36 3.69 18.62 -5.75
C GLY A 36 2.78 19.85 -5.62
N ARG A 37 1.50 19.64 -5.26
CA ARG A 37 0.55 20.75 -5.02
C ARG A 37 0.94 21.61 -3.82
N GLN A 38 1.42 21.00 -2.73
CA GLN A 38 1.93 21.71 -1.56
C GLN A 38 3.15 22.56 -1.94
N ALA A 39 4.11 22.02 -2.71
CA ALA A 39 5.28 22.77 -3.17
C ALA A 39 4.91 23.97 -4.04
N ILE A 40 3.94 23.81 -4.97
CA ILE A 40 3.40 24.92 -5.77
C ILE A 40 2.73 25.96 -4.86
N THR A 41 1.92 25.52 -3.89
CA THR A 41 1.24 26.41 -2.94
C THR A 41 2.24 27.18 -2.07
N VAL A 42 3.29 26.52 -1.59
CA VAL A 42 4.38 27.16 -0.83
C VAL A 42 5.11 28.18 -1.69
N LYS A 43 5.38 27.88 -2.97
CA LYS A 43 6.04 28.81 -3.91
C LYS A 43 5.18 30.02 -4.26
N VAL A 44 3.86 29.83 -4.43
CA VAL A 44 2.91 30.94 -4.65
C VAL A 44 2.76 31.77 -3.38
N ARG A 45 2.67 31.13 -2.21
CA ARG A 45 2.50 31.81 -0.92
C ARG A 45 3.76 32.53 -0.47
N SER A 46 4.96 32.04 -0.80
CA SER A 46 6.21 32.77 -0.53
C SER A 46 6.29 34.07 -1.34
N ARG A 47 5.82 34.05 -2.59
CA ARG A 47 5.66 35.28 -3.42
C ARG A 47 4.60 36.22 -2.83
N ALA A 48 3.48 35.68 -2.35
CA ALA A 48 2.42 36.49 -1.72
C ALA A 48 2.82 37.05 -0.34
N ARG A 49 3.58 36.28 0.47
CA ARG A 49 4.07 36.70 1.80
C ARG A 49 5.13 37.79 1.75
N ARG A 50 5.86 37.95 0.63
CA ARG A 50 6.65 39.17 0.40
C ARG A 50 5.77 40.43 0.33
N ARG A 51 4.46 40.30 0.15
CA ARG A 51 3.48 41.40 0.06
C ARG A 51 2.52 41.50 1.26
N SER A 52 2.36 40.47 2.09
CA SER A 52 1.52 40.57 3.30
C SER A 52 1.94 39.59 4.40
N GLY A 53 1.79 40.05 5.65
CA GLY A 53 2.29 39.40 6.88
C GLY A 53 1.85 37.94 7.10
N PHE A 54 2.72 37.21 7.80
CA PHE A 54 2.74 35.77 8.01
C PHE A 54 1.53 35.27 8.84
N ARG A 55 0.75 34.28 8.35
CA ARG A 55 -0.23 33.53 9.16
C ARG A 55 0.19 32.07 9.31
N LEU A 56 0.29 31.60 10.55
CA LEU A 56 0.84 30.31 11.03
C LEU A 56 -0.14 29.12 10.99
N TYR A 57 -1.38 29.31 10.57
CA TYR A 57 -2.42 28.27 10.59
C TYR A 57 -2.28 26.99 9.69
N PRO A 58 -1.37 26.86 8.69
CA PRO A 58 -1.40 25.68 7.81
C PRO A 58 -0.67 24.43 8.30
N GLN A 59 0.12 24.49 9.37
CA GLN A 59 1.09 23.44 9.71
C GLN A 59 0.42 22.22 10.37
N ASP A 60 -0.47 22.46 11.34
CA ASP A 60 -1.21 21.39 12.04
C ASP A 60 -2.08 20.52 11.12
N LEU A 61 -2.60 21.10 10.02
CA LEU A 61 -3.41 20.33 9.05
C LEU A 61 -2.54 19.43 8.17
N ALA A 62 -1.33 19.87 7.81
CA ALA A 62 -0.39 19.05 7.07
C ALA A 62 0.12 17.89 7.92
N ASP A 63 0.38 18.14 9.21
CA ASP A 63 0.89 17.14 10.15
C ASP A 63 -0.15 16.06 10.44
N ARG A 64 -1.44 16.42 10.59
CA ARG A 64 -2.53 15.45 10.73
C ARG A 64 -2.72 14.56 9.50
N VAL A 65 -2.73 15.14 8.30
CA VAL A 65 -2.89 14.37 7.05
C VAL A 65 -1.68 13.45 6.80
N ALA A 66 -0.48 13.88 7.17
CA ALA A 66 0.69 13.02 7.12
C ALA A 66 0.54 11.83 8.07
N PHE A 67 0.12 12.05 9.32
CA PHE A 67 -0.03 11.00 10.33
C PHE A 67 -1.04 9.92 9.92
N GLU A 68 -2.23 10.30 9.44
CA GLU A 68 -3.25 9.34 9.01
C GLU A 68 -2.78 8.47 7.83
N ARG A 69 -2.06 9.06 6.87
CA ARG A 69 -1.48 8.31 5.73
C ARG A 69 -0.34 7.39 6.11
N TRP A 70 0.45 7.74 7.13
CA TRP A 70 1.53 6.87 7.60
C TRP A 70 0.97 5.60 8.27
N ALA A 71 -0.09 5.72 9.07
CA ALA A 71 -0.76 4.56 9.65
C ALA A 71 -1.39 3.64 8.57
N GLU A 72 -1.98 4.24 7.54
CA GLU A 72 -2.52 3.49 6.38
C GLU A 72 -1.42 2.72 5.64
N LEU A 73 -0.25 3.33 5.40
CA LEU A 73 0.89 2.63 4.79
C LEU A 73 1.43 1.49 5.65
N ASP A 74 1.50 1.69 6.97
CA ASP A 74 2.00 0.68 7.91
C ASP A 74 1.08 -0.57 7.94
N THR A 75 -0.24 -0.36 8.01
CA THR A 75 -1.22 -1.45 7.93
C THR A 75 -1.15 -2.24 6.63
N LEU A 76 -0.96 -1.56 5.49
CA LEU A 76 -0.79 -2.23 4.20
C LEU A 76 0.54 -2.98 4.11
N GLY A 77 1.61 -2.45 4.70
CA GLY A 77 2.90 -3.13 4.81
C GLY A 77 2.79 -4.44 5.59
N HIS A 78 2.10 -4.42 6.73
CA HIS A 78 1.83 -5.63 7.50
C HIS A 78 0.98 -6.65 6.74
N LEU A 79 -0.07 -6.19 6.04
CA LEU A 79 -0.90 -7.07 5.22
C LEU A 79 -0.09 -7.72 4.08
N LEU A 80 0.79 -6.95 3.42
CA LEU A 80 1.65 -7.46 2.36
C LEU A 80 2.62 -8.52 2.89
N ALA A 81 3.28 -8.26 4.02
CA ALA A 81 4.19 -9.23 4.64
C ALA A 81 3.47 -10.52 5.03
N PHE A 82 2.23 -10.42 5.52
CA PHE A 82 1.40 -11.59 5.83
C PHE A 82 1.04 -12.38 4.57
N GLN A 83 0.67 -11.70 3.48
CA GLN A 83 0.37 -12.34 2.20
C GLN A 83 1.59 -13.05 1.60
N GLU A 84 2.78 -12.45 1.70
CA GLU A 84 4.03 -13.06 1.24
C GLU A 84 4.37 -14.33 2.02
N GLN A 85 4.25 -14.31 3.36
CA GLN A 85 4.42 -15.51 4.18
C GLN A 85 3.40 -16.60 3.85
N MET A 86 2.15 -16.23 3.57
CA MET A 86 1.11 -17.19 3.20
C MET A 86 1.39 -17.81 1.83
N ILE A 87 1.89 -17.04 0.87
CA ILE A 87 2.32 -17.55 -0.45
C ILE A 87 3.47 -18.53 -0.26
N ASP A 88 4.52 -18.15 0.48
CA ASP A 88 5.66 -19.02 0.75
C ASP A 88 5.20 -20.34 1.40
N ALA A 89 4.36 -20.28 2.43
CA ALA A 89 3.85 -21.47 3.11
C ALA A 89 3.03 -22.39 2.18
N LEU A 90 2.24 -21.81 1.27
CA LEU A 90 1.44 -22.57 0.30
C LEU A 90 2.29 -23.20 -0.80
N GLU A 91 3.35 -22.52 -1.26
CA GLU A 91 4.32 -23.06 -2.22
C GLU A 91 5.05 -24.28 -1.61
N HIS A 92 5.58 -24.15 -0.39
CA HIS A 92 6.28 -25.23 0.29
C HIS A 92 5.39 -26.46 0.61
N CYS A 93 4.08 -26.25 0.80
CA CYS A 93 3.14 -27.34 1.04
C CYS A 93 2.76 -28.08 -0.26
N GLY A 94 2.86 -27.42 -1.41
CA GLY A 94 2.69 -28.03 -2.73
C GLY A 94 3.89 -28.87 -3.19
N ASP A 95 5.08 -28.58 -2.66
CA ASP A 95 6.35 -29.25 -3.00
C ASP A 95 6.68 -30.47 -2.13
N ALA A 96 5.83 -30.83 -1.15
CA ALA A 96 6.01 -32.06 -0.40
C ALA A 96 5.96 -33.25 -1.38
N PRO A 97 7.06 -34.01 -1.58
CA PRO A 97 7.03 -35.15 -2.45
C PRO A 97 6.06 -36.14 -1.82
N ALA A 98 5.04 -36.55 -2.58
CA ALA A 98 4.23 -37.70 -2.25
C ALA A 98 5.19 -38.86 -1.96
N SER A 99 5.45 -39.11 -0.68
CA SER A 99 6.29 -40.21 -0.26
C SER A 99 5.56 -41.45 -0.72
N SER A 100 6.05 -42.02 -1.82
CA SER A 100 5.76 -43.36 -2.29
C SER A 100 6.05 -44.33 -1.15
N VAL A 101 5.06 -44.58 -0.30
CA VAL A 101 5.04 -45.74 0.58
C VAL A 101 4.66 -46.91 -0.32
N ALA A 102 5.68 -47.48 -0.96
CA ALA A 102 5.68 -48.84 -1.44
C ALA A 102 6.34 -49.68 -0.35
N GLY A 103 5.55 -50.48 0.33
CA GLY A 103 5.96 -51.46 1.34
C GLY A 103 4.83 -52.45 1.53
#